data_AF-A0A6M3K9D6-F1
#
_entry.id   AF-A0A6M3K9D6-F1
#
_cell.length_a   1.000
_cell.length_b   1.000
_cell.length_c   1.000
_cell.angle_alpha   90.00
_cell.angle_beta   90.00
_cell.angle_gamma   90.00
#
_symmetry.space_group_name_H-M   'P 1'
#
loop_
_entity.id
_entity.type
_entity.pdbx_description
1 polymer ?
#
loop_
_entity_poly.entity_id
_entity_poly.type
_entity_poly.pdbx_seq_one_letter_code
_entity_poly.pdbx_strand_id
1 'polypeptide(L)'
;MDNETLKDILAKHAKWLIGESEGTRADLRWADLRWADLRWANLSEATGLLDPVAWMSECFISDERGWIVYRAQQGTYPAPAGWVFEPGSVLTENCHPDRCQDCGCGVNFATLDWVRSNHPTQPIWRCLIPWQYGPGVVVPYNTDGKARCSHLQLLEIVKGRK
;
A
#
# COMPACT_ATOMS: atom_id res chain seq x y z
N MET A 1 7.28 -15.07 9.98
CA MET A 1 7.57 -16.33 9.25
C MET A 1 8.97 -16.19 8.67
N ASP A 2 9.79 -17.23 8.69
CA ASP A 2 11.10 -17.17 8.01
C ASP A 2 10.97 -17.48 6.51
N ASN A 3 12.04 -17.17 5.77
CA ASN A 3 12.06 -17.32 4.31
C ASN A 3 11.99 -18.79 3.87
N GLU A 4 12.54 -19.72 4.64
CA GLU A 4 12.49 -21.15 4.31
C GLU A 4 11.07 -21.71 4.43
N THR A 5 10.32 -21.29 5.46
CA THR A 5 8.91 -21.63 5.61
C THR A 5 8.08 -21.11 4.44
N LEU A 6 8.31 -19.86 4.01
CA LEU A 6 7.61 -19.30 2.85
C LEU A 6 7.94 -20.07 1.57
N LYS A 7 9.22 -20.41 1.34
CA LYS A 7 9.62 -21.23 0.18
C LYS A 7 8.96 -22.60 0.17
N ASP A 8 8.85 -23.26 1.32
CA ASP A 8 8.18 -24.56 1.44
C ASP A 8 6.68 -24.45 1.09
N ILE A 9 6.00 -23.41 1.59
CA ILE A 9 4.59 -23.13 1.25
C ILE A 9 4.45 -22.92 -0.26
N LEU A 10 5.32 -22.11 -0.88
CA LEU A 10 5.27 -21.84 -2.32
C LEU A 10 5.58 -23.08 -3.15
N ALA A 11 6.51 -23.93 -2.71
CA ALA A 11 6.85 -25.19 -3.37
C ALA A 11 5.69 -26.19 -3.32
N LYS A 12 5.05 -26.34 -2.15
CA LYS A 12 3.85 -27.19 -2.00
C LYS A 12 2.68 -26.67 -2.81
N HIS A 13 2.52 -25.35 -2.92
CA HIS A 13 1.48 -24.75 -3.74
C HIS A 13 1.72 -24.98 -5.24
N ALA A 14 2.96 -24.88 -5.70
CA ALA A 14 3.30 -25.20 -7.09
C ALA A 14 2.97 -26.66 -7.45
N LYS A 15 3.25 -27.60 -6.53
CA LYS A 15 2.86 -29.01 -6.66
C LYS A 15 1.35 -29.20 -6.69
N TRP A 16 0.62 -28.46 -5.84
CA TRP A 16 -0.84 -28.50 -5.79
C TRP A 16 -1.47 -28.07 -7.13
N LEU A 17 -0.94 -27.02 -7.76
CA LEU A 17 -1.43 -26.52 -9.05
C LEU A 17 -1.31 -27.53 -10.20
N ILE A 18 -0.37 -28.47 -10.11
CA ILE A 18 -0.17 -29.53 -11.11
C ILE A 18 -0.77 -30.88 -10.69
N GLY A 19 -1.48 -30.93 -9.57
CA GLY A 19 -2.18 -32.13 -9.11
C GLY A 19 -1.27 -33.20 -8.46
N GLU A 20 -0.08 -32.82 -8.00
CA GLU A 20 0.77 -33.74 -7.22
C GLU A 20 0.19 -33.99 -5.82
N SER A 21 0.24 -35.25 -5.36
CA SER A 21 -0.35 -35.67 -4.08
C SER A 21 0.26 -34.99 -2.85
N GLU A 22 1.53 -34.56 -2.93
CA GLU A 22 2.24 -33.86 -1.86
C GLU A 22 2.02 -32.34 -1.89
N GLY A 23 1.17 -31.86 -2.81
CA GLY A 23 0.86 -30.44 -2.97
C GLY A 23 -0.23 -29.96 -2.01
N THR A 24 -0.04 -28.76 -1.46
CA THR A 24 -1.06 -28.08 -0.66
C THR A 24 -1.23 -26.65 -1.16
N ARG A 25 -2.49 -26.24 -1.39
CA ARG A 25 -2.85 -24.87 -1.74
C ARG A 25 -2.33 -23.88 -0.69
N ALA A 26 -1.65 -22.83 -1.12
CA ALA A 26 -1.12 -21.80 -0.23
C ALA A 26 -2.25 -20.99 0.43
N ASP A 27 -2.17 -20.91 1.74
CA ASP A 27 -2.90 -19.96 2.56
C ASP A 27 -1.87 -19.01 3.21
N LEU A 28 -1.84 -17.78 2.72
CA LEU A 28 -0.91 -16.75 3.16
C LEU A 28 -1.53 -15.81 4.19
N ARG A 29 -2.68 -16.19 4.79
CA ARG A 29 -3.25 -15.43 5.91
C ARG A 29 -2.21 -15.31 7.02
N TRP A 30 -1.98 -14.08 7.47
CA TRP A 30 -1.01 -13.75 8.53
C TRP A 30 0.46 -14.03 8.18
N ALA A 31 0.76 -14.40 6.92
CA ALA A 31 2.14 -14.51 6.48
C ALA A 31 2.79 -13.12 6.50
N ASP A 32 4.02 -13.07 7.01
CA ASP A 32 4.85 -11.87 6.90
C ASP A 32 5.59 -11.93 5.57
N LEU A 33 5.10 -11.18 4.57
CA LEU A 33 5.63 -11.10 3.22
C LEU A 33 6.51 -9.86 3.03
N ARG A 34 6.87 -9.15 4.11
CA ARG A 34 7.78 -8.01 4.01
C ARG A 34 9.12 -8.48 3.47
N TRP A 35 9.58 -7.86 2.39
CA TRP A 35 10.85 -8.17 1.72
C TRP A 35 10.95 -9.59 1.16
N ALA A 36 9.82 -10.29 1.02
CA ALA A 36 9.77 -11.59 0.39
C ALA A 36 10.09 -11.48 -1.11
N ASP A 37 10.91 -12.39 -1.64
CA ASP A 37 11.12 -12.52 -3.07
C ASP A 37 10.06 -13.46 -3.66
N LEU A 38 8.99 -12.87 -4.18
CA LEU A 38 7.91 -13.60 -4.86
C LEU A 38 8.06 -13.59 -6.39
N ARG A 39 9.23 -13.20 -6.92
CA ARG A 39 9.46 -13.23 -8.37
C ARG A 39 9.30 -14.67 -8.87
N TRP A 40 8.49 -14.84 -9.91
CA TRP A 40 8.18 -16.13 -10.53
C TRP A 40 7.33 -17.10 -9.69
N ALA A 41 6.89 -16.72 -8.48
CA ALA A 41 5.97 -17.53 -7.71
C ALA A 41 4.59 -17.59 -8.40
N ASN A 42 4.09 -18.81 -8.68
CA ASN A 42 2.74 -18.97 -9.19
C ASN A 42 1.73 -18.93 -8.03
N LEU A 43 1.22 -17.74 -7.71
CA LEU A 43 0.24 -17.54 -6.64
C LEU A 43 -1.22 -17.74 -7.11
N SER A 44 -1.44 -18.34 -8.28
CA SER A 44 -2.79 -18.66 -8.76
C SER A 44 -3.52 -19.48 -7.70
N GLU A 45 -4.75 -19.09 -7.41
CA GLU A 45 -5.58 -19.70 -6.37
C GLU A 45 -5.05 -19.59 -4.92
N ALA A 46 -3.90 -18.97 -4.65
CA ALA A 46 -3.49 -18.74 -3.26
C ALA A 46 -4.54 -17.87 -2.52
N THR A 47 -4.77 -18.14 -1.24
CA THR A 47 -5.68 -17.36 -0.39
C THR A 47 -4.91 -16.55 0.64
N GLY A 48 -5.56 -15.60 1.30
CA GLY A 48 -5.01 -14.90 2.46
C GLY A 48 -4.12 -13.69 2.17
N LEU A 49 -3.87 -13.39 0.90
CA LEU A 49 -3.27 -12.12 0.49
C LEU A 49 -4.26 -10.98 0.73
N LEU A 50 -3.76 -9.86 1.24
CA LEU A 50 -4.56 -8.64 1.39
C LEU A 50 -5.12 -8.18 0.03
N ASP A 51 -6.44 -8.00 -0.05
CA ASP A 51 -7.07 -7.39 -1.21
C ASP A 51 -6.95 -5.86 -1.12
N PRO A 52 -6.33 -5.19 -2.11
CA PRO A 52 -6.11 -3.75 -2.05
C PRO A 52 -7.43 -2.95 -2.11
N VAL A 53 -8.45 -3.42 -2.83
CA VAL A 53 -9.72 -2.72 -2.97
C VAL A 53 -10.53 -2.81 -1.67
N ALA A 54 -10.56 -3.97 -1.04
CA ALA A 54 -11.16 -4.18 0.27
C ALA A 54 -10.49 -3.29 1.32
N TRP A 55 -9.15 -3.31 1.39
CA TRP A 55 -8.41 -2.46 2.32
C TRP A 55 -8.69 -0.97 2.11
N MET A 56 -8.68 -0.50 0.85
CA MET A 56 -9.00 0.90 0.52
C MET A 56 -10.42 1.28 0.95
N SER A 57 -11.40 0.40 0.70
CA SER A 57 -12.81 0.63 1.01
C SER A 57 -13.10 0.60 2.52
N GLU A 58 -12.38 -0.22 3.28
CA GLU A 58 -12.49 -0.30 4.74
C GLU A 58 -11.81 0.90 5.43
N CYS A 59 -10.69 1.36 4.89
CA CYS A 59 -9.85 2.38 5.54
C CYS A 59 -10.21 3.82 5.14
N PHE A 60 -10.81 4.02 3.98
CA PHE A 60 -11.02 5.35 3.40
C PHE A 60 -12.44 5.53 2.89
N ILE A 61 -12.93 6.77 3.02
CA ILE A 61 -14.14 7.19 2.31
C ILE A 61 -13.79 7.55 0.87
N SER A 62 -14.78 7.48 0.00
CA SER A 62 -14.70 7.99 -1.37
C SER A 62 -15.87 8.91 -1.68
N ASP A 63 -15.69 9.74 -2.70
CA ASP A 63 -16.76 10.52 -3.31
C ASP A 63 -16.75 10.32 -4.83
N GLU A 64 -17.57 11.10 -5.55
CA GLU A 64 -17.67 11.02 -7.01
C GLU A 64 -16.35 11.23 -7.75
N ARG A 65 -15.36 11.86 -7.11
CA ARG A 65 -14.06 12.18 -7.71
C ARG A 65 -13.02 11.09 -7.47
N GLY A 66 -13.04 10.43 -6.31
CA GLY A 66 -12.01 9.46 -5.93
C GLY A 66 -11.95 9.10 -4.45
N TRP A 67 -10.83 8.51 -4.05
CA TRP A 67 -10.53 8.17 -2.66
C TRP A 67 -10.03 9.37 -1.87
N ILE A 68 -10.54 9.55 -0.65
CA ILE A 68 -10.04 10.55 0.29
C ILE A 68 -9.04 9.91 1.24
N VAL A 69 -7.79 10.34 1.13
CA VAL A 69 -6.66 9.78 1.90
C VAL A 69 -5.90 10.89 2.64
N TYR A 70 -4.91 10.49 3.43
CA TYR A 70 -4.13 11.44 4.24
C TYR A 70 -2.63 11.24 4.04
N ARG A 71 -1.87 12.32 4.21
CA ARG A 71 -0.42 12.24 4.32
C ARG A 71 0.14 13.38 5.14
N ALA A 72 1.33 13.19 5.70
CA ALA A 72 2.11 14.29 6.21
C ALA A 72 2.74 15.08 5.06
N GLN A 73 2.98 16.37 5.28
CA GLN A 73 3.70 17.22 4.34
C GLN A 73 5.10 16.68 4.09
N GLN A 74 5.88 16.46 5.16
CA GLN A 74 7.17 15.77 5.09
C GLN A 74 7.05 14.36 5.68
N GLY A 75 7.72 13.41 5.02
CA GLY A 75 7.90 12.05 5.54
C GLY A 75 9.27 11.88 6.20
N THR A 76 9.69 10.63 6.35
CA THR A 76 11.05 10.27 6.81
C THR A 76 12.13 10.78 5.87
N TYR A 77 11.85 10.75 4.56
CA TYR A 77 12.74 11.26 3.53
C TYR A 77 12.24 12.62 3.01
N PRO A 78 13.16 13.51 2.60
CA PRO A 78 12.78 14.78 2.01
C PRO A 78 11.86 14.60 0.80
N ALA A 79 10.84 15.43 0.70
CA ALA A 79 10.01 15.50 -0.50
C ALA A 79 10.87 15.86 -1.74
N PRO A 80 10.55 15.29 -2.93
CA PRO A 80 11.14 15.73 -4.19
C PRO A 80 11.04 17.24 -4.38
N ALA A 81 12.10 17.87 -4.90
CA ALA A 81 12.20 19.34 -5.03
C ALA A 81 11.09 19.96 -5.90
N GLY A 82 10.50 19.19 -6.82
CA GLY A 82 9.40 19.64 -7.69
C GLY A 82 8.02 19.60 -7.06
N TRP A 83 7.87 19.08 -5.84
CA TRP A 83 6.58 19.01 -5.16
C TRP A 83 6.19 20.38 -4.59
N VAL A 84 4.97 20.81 -4.91
CA VAL A 84 4.38 22.06 -4.41
C VAL A 84 3.26 21.73 -3.43
N PHE A 85 3.36 22.24 -2.21
CA PHE A 85 2.40 21.98 -1.13
C PHE A 85 1.36 23.09 -1.02
N GLU A 86 0.44 23.11 -1.97
CA GLU A 86 -0.66 24.07 -2.07
C GLU A 86 -1.97 23.33 -2.40
N PRO A 87 -3.14 23.84 -1.97
CA PRO A 87 -4.43 23.29 -2.38
C PRO A 87 -4.55 23.18 -3.90
N GLY A 88 -4.93 22.01 -4.39
CA GLY A 88 -5.07 21.71 -5.82
C GLY A 88 -3.82 21.14 -6.48
N SER A 89 -2.64 21.26 -5.87
CA SER A 89 -1.41 20.68 -6.41
C SER A 89 -1.50 19.15 -6.49
N VAL A 90 -0.99 18.59 -7.58
CA VAL A 90 -0.89 17.13 -7.77
C VAL A 90 0.56 16.73 -7.57
N LEU A 91 0.80 15.97 -6.49
CA LEU A 91 2.09 15.36 -6.23
C LEU A 91 2.23 14.11 -7.10
N THR A 92 3.38 13.96 -7.75
CA THR A 92 3.65 12.85 -8.67
C THR A 92 5.00 12.21 -8.37
N GLU A 93 5.08 10.89 -8.47
CA GLU A 93 6.32 10.13 -8.32
C GLU A 93 6.23 8.76 -9.00
N ASN A 94 7.38 8.18 -9.35
CA ASN A 94 7.46 6.80 -9.79
C ASN A 94 7.08 5.86 -8.64
N CYS A 95 5.91 5.20 -8.76
CA CYS A 95 5.39 4.34 -7.71
C CYS A 95 5.98 2.93 -7.83
N HIS A 96 6.68 2.48 -6.79
CA HIS A 96 7.25 1.14 -6.75
C HIS A 96 6.13 0.08 -6.76
N PRO A 97 6.12 -0.91 -7.67
CA PRO A 97 5.00 -1.84 -7.78
C PRO A 97 5.03 -3.00 -6.76
N ASP A 98 6.18 -3.27 -6.12
CA ASP A 98 6.33 -4.45 -5.27
C ASP A 98 5.55 -4.37 -3.95
N ARG A 99 4.50 -5.18 -3.83
CA ARG A 99 3.64 -5.25 -2.64
C ARG A 99 4.30 -5.92 -1.42
N CYS A 100 5.46 -6.55 -1.60
CA CYS A 100 6.28 -7.08 -0.51
C CYS A 100 7.10 -5.97 0.17
N GLN A 101 7.30 -4.83 -0.48
CA GLN A 101 7.97 -3.68 0.10
C GLN A 101 6.96 -2.76 0.78
N ASP A 102 7.14 -2.57 2.09
CA ASP A 102 6.32 -1.72 2.95
C ASP A 102 6.56 -0.21 2.72
N CYS A 103 7.83 0.18 2.48
CA CYS A 103 8.24 1.56 2.19
C CYS A 103 9.01 1.64 0.86
N GLY A 104 8.27 1.77 -0.26
CA GLY A 104 8.83 1.96 -1.61
C GLY A 104 8.75 3.42 -2.08
N CYS A 105 9.34 3.72 -3.25
CA CYS A 105 9.17 5.02 -3.90
C CYS A 105 7.72 5.24 -4.36
N GLY A 106 7.31 6.49 -4.42
CA GLY A 106 5.94 6.90 -4.73
C GLY A 106 5.45 8.01 -3.80
N VAL A 107 4.23 8.48 -4.06
CA VAL A 107 3.54 9.40 -3.18
C VAL A 107 2.86 8.59 -2.07
N ASN A 108 3.48 8.59 -0.89
CA ASN A 108 2.95 7.86 0.27
C ASN A 108 1.70 8.54 0.84
N PHE A 109 0.72 7.72 1.20
CA PHE A 109 -0.50 8.10 1.91
C PHE A 109 -0.84 7.04 2.96
N ALA A 110 -1.68 7.39 3.92
CA ALA A 110 -2.05 6.50 5.02
C ALA A 110 -3.39 6.91 5.62
N THR A 111 -3.90 6.09 6.54
CA THR A 111 -5.05 6.47 7.39
C THR A 111 -4.69 7.68 8.25
N LEU A 112 -5.69 8.47 8.63
CA LEU A 112 -5.46 9.68 9.44
C LEU A 112 -4.77 9.37 10.76
N ASP A 113 -5.17 8.28 11.43
CA ASP A 113 -4.58 7.87 12.70
C ASP A 113 -3.14 7.40 12.53
N TRP A 114 -2.82 6.69 11.44
CA TRP A 114 -1.44 6.31 11.15
C TRP A 114 -0.55 7.55 10.96
N VAL A 115 -1.00 8.54 10.18
CA VAL A 115 -0.23 9.79 9.96
C VAL A 115 -0.03 10.54 11.28
N ARG A 116 -1.07 10.64 12.12
CA ARG A 116 -0.97 11.32 13.42
C ARG A 116 0.03 10.65 14.35
N SER A 117 0.05 9.32 14.40
CA SER A 117 0.96 8.56 15.27
C SER A 117 2.41 8.63 14.79
N ASN A 118 2.64 8.59 13.47
CA ASN A 118 3.99 8.50 12.90
C ASN A 118 4.60 9.86 12.56
N HIS A 119 3.78 10.88 12.32
CA HIS A 119 4.22 12.24 11.97
C HIS A 119 3.44 13.31 12.77
N PRO A 120 3.46 13.24 14.12
CA PRO A 120 2.61 14.09 14.98
C PRO A 120 2.87 15.59 14.86
N THR A 121 4.06 15.98 14.38
CA THR A 121 4.49 17.39 14.27
C THR A 121 4.31 17.95 12.86
N GLN A 122 3.95 17.13 11.88
CA GLN A 122 3.87 17.55 10.49
C GLN A 122 2.47 18.05 10.14
N PRO A 123 2.33 19.08 9.28
CA PRO A 123 1.05 19.39 8.67
C PRO A 123 0.49 18.16 7.96
N ILE A 124 -0.73 17.76 8.31
CA ILE A 124 -1.41 16.63 7.69
C ILE A 124 -2.30 17.16 6.59
N TRP A 125 -2.13 16.66 5.38
CA TRP A 125 -2.96 16.98 4.24
C TRP A 125 -4.07 15.95 4.07
N ARG A 126 -5.31 16.42 3.94
CA ARG A 126 -6.37 15.64 3.31
C ARG A 126 -6.16 15.72 1.81
N CYS A 127 -6.17 14.58 1.17
CA CYS A 127 -5.82 14.43 -0.23
C CYS A 127 -6.91 13.66 -0.96
N LEU A 128 -6.87 13.75 -2.28
CA LEU A 128 -7.71 13.00 -3.20
C LEU A 128 -6.81 12.14 -4.10
N ILE A 129 -7.16 10.88 -4.25
CA ILE A 129 -6.70 10.04 -5.35
C ILE A 129 -7.88 9.94 -6.33
N PRO A 130 -7.92 10.79 -7.38
CA PRO A 130 -8.92 10.70 -8.43
C PRO A 130 -9.06 9.28 -9.00
N TRP A 131 -10.27 8.88 -9.38
CA TRP A 131 -10.52 7.54 -9.94
C TRP A 131 -9.60 7.19 -11.12
N GLN A 132 -9.30 8.18 -11.97
CA GLN A 132 -8.37 8.04 -13.10
C GLN A 132 -6.93 7.66 -12.69
N TYR A 133 -6.53 7.93 -11.44
CA TYR A 133 -5.23 7.57 -10.89
C TYR A 133 -5.26 6.29 -10.05
N GLY A 134 -6.41 5.61 -9.94
CA GLY A 134 -6.56 4.32 -9.27
C GLY A 134 -5.55 3.24 -9.74
N PRO A 135 -5.23 3.11 -11.04
CA PRO A 135 -4.22 2.16 -11.52
C PRO A 135 -2.80 2.39 -10.95
N GLY A 136 -2.54 3.57 -10.40
CA GLY A 136 -1.27 3.92 -9.79
C GLY A 136 -1.16 3.60 -8.31
N VAL A 137 -2.20 3.03 -7.67
CA VAL A 137 -2.21 2.72 -6.24
C VAL A 137 -1.57 1.36 -5.97
N VAL A 138 -0.70 1.31 -4.96
CA VAL A 138 -0.07 0.07 -4.50
C VAL A 138 -0.23 -0.06 -2.99
N VAL A 139 -0.93 -1.11 -2.57
CA VAL A 139 -1.14 -1.46 -1.16
C VAL A 139 -0.24 -2.66 -0.80
N PRO A 140 0.74 -2.49 0.10
CA PRO A 140 1.59 -3.59 0.56
C PRO A 140 0.78 -4.73 1.19
N TYR A 141 1.20 -5.99 1.03
CA TYR A 141 0.50 -7.13 1.61
C TYR A 141 0.43 -7.07 3.15
N ASN A 142 1.47 -6.54 3.78
CA ASN A 142 1.58 -6.36 5.23
C ASN A 142 1.57 -4.87 5.62
N THR A 143 0.73 -4.07 4.96
CA THR A 143 0.57 -2.66 5.34
C THR A 143 0.19 -2.52 6.82
N ASP A 144 0.80 -1.54 7.49
CA ASP A 144 0.50 -1.13 8.87
C ASP A 144 -0.49 0.05 8.93
N GLY A 145 -1.10 0.43 7.80
CA GLY A 145 -1.98 1.60 7.68
C GLY A 145 -1.55 2.59 6.61
N LYS A 146 -0.48 2.30 5.87
CA LYS A 146 0.05 3.13 4.78
C LYS A 146 0.11 2.41 3.44
N ALA A 147 0.01 3.19 2.38
CA ALA A 147 0.14 2.74 1.02
C ALA A 147 0.82 3.85 0.20
N ARG A 148 0.94 3.61 -1.11
CA ARG A 148 1.59 4.55 -2.01
C ARG A 148 0.85 4.62 -3.33
N CYS A 149 1.00 5.74 -4.00
CA CYS A 149 0.40 5.98 -5.31
C CYS A 149 1.33 6.77 -6.22
N SER A 150 1.05 6.77 -7.52
CA SER A 150 1.79 7.59 -8.48
C SER A 150 1.35 9.06 -8.50
N HIS A 151 0.09 9.34 -8.18
CA HIS A 151 -0.50 10.68 -8.20
C HIS A 151 -1.39 10.92 -6.99
N LEU A 152 -1.24 12.08 -6.37
CA LEU A 152 -2.05 12.48 -5.22
C LEU A 152 -2.35 13.98 -5.27
N GLN A 153 -3.62 14.34 -5.29
CA GLN A 153 -4.04 15.74 -5.26
C GLN A 153 -4.17 16.21 -3.81
N LEU A 154 -3.54 17.33 -3.48
CA LEU A 154 -3.69 18.00 -2.20
C LEU A 154 -5.02 18.77 -2.16
N LEU A 155 -5.84 18.54 -1.14
CA LEU A 155 -7.09 19.29 -0.97
C LEU A 155 -6.89 20.43 0.02
N GLU A 156 -6.62 20.10 1.27
CA GLU A 156 -6.39 21.09 2.33
C GLU A 156 -5.67 20.45 3.52
N ILE A 157 -5.10 21.27 4.38
CA ILE A 157 -4.51 20.83 5.63
C ILE A 157 -5.65 20.49 6.62
N VAL A 158 -5.57 19.31 7.22
CA VAL A 158 -6.45 18.87 8.29
C VAL A 158 -6.20 19.77 9.50
N LYS A 159 -7.21 20.55 9.87
CA LYS A 159 -7.20 21.33 11.10
C LYS A 159 -7.24 20.37 12.30
N GLY A 160 -6.37 20.59 13.28
CA GLY A 160 -6.17 19.67 14.41
C GLY A 160 -7.43 19.39 15.23
N ARG A 161 -7.45 18.21 15.87
CA ARG A 161 -8.28 17.96 17.07
C ARG A 161 -7.76 18.89 18.18
N LYS A 162 -8.65 19.62 18.84
CA LYS A 162 -8.36 20.07 20.21
C LYS A 162 -8.11 18.85 21.09
#